data_AF-A0A2V7A3T6-F1
#
_entry.id   AF-A0A2V7A3T6-F1
#
_cell.length_a   1.000
_cell.length_b   1.000
_cell.length_c   1.000
_cell.angle_alpha   90.00
_cell.angle_beta   90.00
_cell.angle_gamma   90.00
#
_symmetry.space_group_name_H-M   'P 1'
#
loop_
_entity.id
_entity.type
_entity.pdbx_description
1 polymer ?
#
loop_
_entity_poly.entity_id
_entity_poly.type
_entity_poly.pdbx_seq_one_letter_code
_entity_poly.pdbx_strand_id
1 'polypeptide(L)' 'MPRSLTQKLIDSHLVAGKPVAGQEIAISVDQVLLTDTNGTMSWLQFEAMGFPRAVPARIVSYADHNVYQVDSRNSDDHRY' A
#
# COMPACT_ATOMS: atom_id res chain seq x y z
N MET A 1 -19.63 -24.49 -8.78
CA MET A 1 -19.85 -24.13 -7.36
C MET A 1 -20.01 -22.62 -7.26
N PRO A 2 -20.85 -22.10 -6.36
CA PRO A 2 -20.93 -20.66 -6.14
C PRO A 2 -19.58 -20.09 -5.66
N ARG A 3 -19.17 -18.94 -6.21
CA ARG A 3 -17.93 -18.23 -5.83
C ARG A 3 -18.09 -17.52 -4.49
N SER A 4 -17.04 -17.54 -3.66
CA SER A 4 -16.96 -16.73 -2.44
C SER A 4 -16.83 -15.24 -2.77
N LEU A 5 -17.07 -14.36 -1.79
CA LEU A 5 -16.90 -12.91 -1.99
C LEU A 5 -15.45 -12.57 -2.35
N THR A 6 -14.46 -13.16 -1.67
CA THR A 6 -13.04 -12.97 -1.97
C THR A 6 -12.71 -13.34 -3.41
N GLN A 7 -13.23 -14.47 -3.90
CA GLN A 7 -13.03 -14.88 -5.30
C GLN A 7 -13.62 -13.86 -6.28
N LYS A 8 -14.83 -13.35 -6.00
CA LYS A 8 -15.44 -12.32 -6.83
C LYS A 8 -14.62 -11.01 -6.85
N LEU A 9 -14.06 -10.61 -5.71
CA LEU A 9 -13.21 -9.41 -5.59
C LEU A 9 -11.87 -9.58 -6.31
N ILE A 10 -11.25 -10.76 -6.22
CA ILE A 10 -10.05 -11.08 -6.99
C ILE A 10 -10.36 -11.04 -8.48
N ASP A 11 -11.44 -11.71 -8.91
CA ASP A 11 -11.84 -11.78 -10.32
C ASP A 11 -12.12 -10.38 -10.90
N SER A 12 -12.67 -9.44 -10.11
CA SER A 12 -12.96 -8.08 -10.58
C SER A 12 -11.74 -7.17 -10.69
N HIS A 13 -10.61 -7.53 -10.05
CA HIS A 13 -9.37 -6.74 -10.03
C HIS A 13 -8.17 -7.50 -10.62
N LEU A 14 -8.40 -8.66 -11.23
CA LEU A 14 -7.34 -9.49 -11.81
C LEU A 14 -6.76 -8.83 -13.07
N VAL A 15 -5.46 -8.55 -13.04
CA VAL A 15 -4.72 -7.96 -14.17
C VAL A 15 -3.98 -9.02 -14.96
N ALA A 16 -3.40 -10.01 -14.27
CA ALA A 16 -2.66 -11.11 -14.90
C ALA A 16 -2.66 -12.37 -14.03
N GLY A 17 -2.41 -13.53 -14.65
CA GLY A 17 -2.36 -14.83 -13.98
C GLY A 17 -3.71 -15.57 -13.98
N LYS A 18 -3.82 -16.61 -13.15
CA LYS A 18 -5.05 -17.40 -12.97
C LYS A 18 -5.41 -17.43 -11.49
N PRO A 19 -6.67 -17.17 -11.10
CA PRO A 19 -7.09 -17.13 -9.69
C PRO A 19 -7.25 -18.55 -9.11
N VAL A 20 -6.15 -19.29 -9.10
CA VAL A 20 -6.02 -20.64 -8.57
C VAL A 20 -5.13 -20.57 -7.34
N ALA A 21 -5.58 -21.16 -6.23
CA ALA A 21 -4.84 -21.14 -4.97
C ALA A 21 -3.40 -21.65 -5.15
N GLY A 22 -2.43 -20.91 -4.58
CA GLY A 22 -1.01 -21.22 -4.70
C GLY A 22 -0.34 -20.72 -5.98
N GLN A 23 -1.09 -20.11 -6.92
CA GLN A 23 -0.51 -19.46 -8.09
C GLN A 23 -0.38 -17.96 -7.88
N GLU A 24 0.68 -17.38 -8.45
CA GLU A 24 0.89 -15.94 -8.48
C GLU A 24 -0.14 -15.27 -9.42
N ILE A 25 -0.64 -14.12 -8.98
CA ILE A 25 -1.56 -13.28 -9.75
C ILE A 25 -1.16 -11.82 -9.59
N ALA A 26 -1.45 -11.00 -10.59
CA ALA A 26 -1.38 -9.56 -10.49
C ALA A 26 -2.79 -9.00 -10.26
N ILE A 27 -2.93 -8.13 -9.26
CA ILE A 27 -4.19 -7.45 -8.94
C ILE A 27 -4.01 -5.94 -9.06
N SER A 28 -5.03 -5.25 -9.53
CA SER A 28 -5.08 -3.79 -9.48
C SER A 28 -5.36 -3.35 -8.04
N VAL A 29 -4.62 -2.34 -7.57
CA VAL A 29 -4.77 -1.77 -6.23
C VAL A 29 -5.54 -0.46 -6.33
N ASP A 30 -6.72 -0.41 -5.71
CA ASP A 30 -7.55 0.79 -5.71
C ASP A 30 -7.07 1.85 -4.71
N GLN A 31 -6.59 1.38 -3.55
CA GLN A 31 -6.18 2.23 -2.44
C GLN A 31 -4.96 1.67 -1.72
N VAL A 32 -4.05 2.57 -1.34
CA VAL A 32 -2.92 2.28 -0.45
C VAL A 32 -3.08 3.07 0.84
N LEU A 33 -2.83 2.40 1.96
CA LEU A 33 -2.87 2.99 3.30
C LEU A 33 -1.50 2.82 3.95
N LEU A 34 -0.97 3.92 4.46
CA LEU A 34 0.31 3.99 5.17
C LEU A 34 0.08 4.59 6.56
N THR A 35 0.99 4.29 7.48
CA THR A 35 1.02 4.86 8.83
C THR A 35 2.34 5.59 9.04
N ASP A 36 2.43 6.47 10.02
CA ASP A 36 3.67 7.11 10.48
C ASP A 36 4.76 6.14 10.98
N THR A 37 4.44 4.84 11.12
CA THR A 37 5.40 3.80 11.46
C THR A 37 5.99 3.06 10.25
N ASN A 38 5.31 3.06 9.10
CA ASN A 38 5.76 2.35 7.89
C ASN A 38 5.80 3.21 6.61
N GLY A 39 5.17 4.38 6.65
CA GLY A 39 4.93 5.25 5.51
C GLY A 39 6.23 5.86 4.99
N THR A 40 7.03 6.48 5.85
CA THR A 40 8.29 7.12 5.48
C THR A 40 9.23 6.13 4.78
N MET A 41 9.41 4.93 5.34
CA MET A 41 10.21 3.88 4.69
C MET A 41 9.61 3.43 3.35
N SER A 42 8.29 3.31 3.24
CA SER A 42 7.64 2.92 1.98
C SER A 42 7.85 3.97 0.88
N TRP A 43 7.76 5.25 1.24
CA TRP A 43 8.00 6.34 0.32
C TRP A 43 9.47 6.47 -0.09
N LEU A 44 10.41 6.32 0.84
CA LEU A 44 11.85 6.28 0.52
C LEU A 44 12.19 5.14 -0.46
N GLN A 45 11.56 3.97 -0.30
CA GLN A 45 11.72 2.88 -1.27
C GLN A 45 11.09 3.23 -2.62
N PHE A 46 9.91 3.84 -2.63
CA PHE A 46 9.27 4.30 -3.87
C PHE A 46 10.13 5.32 -4.63
N GLU A 47 10.73 6.29 -3.93
CA GLU A 47 11.67 7.26 -4.51
C GLU A 47 12.92 6.56 -5.07
N ALA A 48 13.47 5.59 -4.34
CA ALA A 48 14.65 4.84 -4.77
C ALA A 48 14.40 4.03 -6.05
N MET A 49 13.16 3.64 -6.33
CA MET A 49 12.78 2.99 -7.60
C MET A 49 12.79 3.95 -8.80
N GLY A 50 12.86 5.26 -8.57
CA GLY A 50 12.98 6.27 -9.64
C GLY A 50 11.68 6.56 -10.38
N PHE A 51 10.52 6.19 -9.82
CA PHE A 51 9.23 6.49 -10.43
C PHE A 51 8.81 7.94 -10.13
N PRO A 52 8.27 8.66 -11.12
CA PRO A 52 7.92 10.08 -10.94
C PRO A 52 6.65 10.29 -10.13
N ARG A 53 5.78 9.26 -10.02
CA ARG A 53 4.49 9.37 -9.34
C ARG A 53 3.92 7.99 -9.01
N ALA A 54 3.32 7.85 -7.83
CA ALA A 54 2.56 6.66 -7.48
C ALA A 54 1.24 6.56 -8.29
N VAL A 55 0.87 5.34 -8.66
CA VAL A 55 -0.22 5.06 -9.61
C VAL A 55 -1.61 4.88 -8.96
N PRO A 56 -1.77 4.23 -7.79
CA PRO A 56 -3.09 4.01 -7.19
C PRO A 56 -3.92 5.28 -7.05
N ALA A 57 -5.23 5.17 -7.28
CA ALA A 57 -6.14 6.32 -7.33
C ALA A 57 -6.23 7.05 -5.99
N ARG A 58 -6.06 6.32 -4.88
CA ARG A 58 -6.06 6.88 -3.53
C ARG A 58 -4.89 6.34 -2.72
N ILE A 59 -4.12 7.26 -2.14
CA ILE A 59 -3.04 6.93 -1.22
C ILE A 59 -3.21 7.85 -0.01
N VAL A 60 -3.28 7.27 1.18
CA VAL A 60 -3.49 8.00 2.43
C VAL A 60 -2.41 7.58 3.43
N SER A 61 -1.71 8.56 4.00
CA SER A 61 -0.77 8.35 5.09
C SER A 61 -1.36 8.90 6.38
N TYR A 62 -1.51 8.04 7.38
CA TYR A 62 -2.04 8.41 8.69
C TYR A 62 -0.90 8.68 9.68
N ALA A 63 -0.98 9.79 10.41
CA ALA A 63 -0.07 10.12 11.51
C ALA A 63 -0.80 9.90 12.84
N ASP A 64 -0.81 8.66 13.32
CA ASP A 64 -1.63 8.21 14.45
C ASP A 64 -0.92 7.34 15.49
N HIS A 65 0.29 6.83 15.22
CA HIS A 65 1.02 5.98 16.18
C HIS A 65 2.05 6.78 16.99
N ASN A 66 2.70 7.76 16.36
CA ASN A 66 3.81 8.54 16.92
C ASN A 66 3.42 10.02 17.11
N VAL A 67 2.16 10.26 17.49
CA VAL A 67 1.61 11.60 17.70
C VAL A 67 2.40 12.38 18.77
N TYR A 68 2.85 11.68 19.82
CA TYR A 68 3.72 12.27 20.84
C TYR A 68 5.19 12.07 20.48
N GLN A 69 5.84 13.16 20.08
CA GLN A 69 7.21 13.16 19.59
C GLN A 69 8.20 13.35 20.74
N VAL A 70 8.79 12.25 21.22
CA VAL A 70 9.74 12.24 22.36
C VAL A 70 11.17 12.60 21.96
N ASP A 71 11.51 12.44 20.69
CA ASP A 71 12.81 12.77 20.11
C ASP A 71 12.65 13.25 18.66
N SER A 72 13.77 13.56 18.00
CA SER A 72 13.74 14.13 16.65
C SER A 72 13.31 13.13 15.58
N ARG A 73 13.42 11.82 15.80
CA ARG A 73 13.21 10.82 14.74
C ARG A 73 11.78 10.85 14.21
N ASN A 74 10.80 10.87 15.12
CA ASN A 74 9.39 10.95 14.74
C ASN A 74 9.02 12.32 14.14
N SER A 75 9.64 13.38 14.65
CA SER A 75 9.45 14.73 14.10
C SER A 75 9.98 14.85 12.67
N ASP A 76 11.13 14.24 12.40
CA ASP A 76 11.75 14.20 11.08
C ASP A 76 10.93 13.32 10.13
N ASP A 77 10.48 12.14 10.59
CA ASP A 77 9.61 11.25 9.81
C ASP A 77 8.27 11.90 9.43
N HIS A 78 7.69 12.73 10.29
CA HIS A 78 6.45 13.45 10.00
C HIS A 78 6.65 14.67 9.07
N ARG A 79 7.88 15.17 8.96
CA ARG A 79 8.23 16.31 8.13
C ARG A 79 8.54 15.91 6.68
N TYR A 80 8.99 14.67 6.49
CA TYR A 80 9.18 14.05 5.18
C TYR A 80 7.86 14.06 4.38
#